data_AF-A0A427AW00-F1
#
_entry.id   AF-A0A427AW00-F1
#
_cell.length_a   1.000
_cell.length_b   1.000
_cell.length_c   1.000
_cell.angle_alpha   90.00
_cell.angle_beta   90.00
_cell.angle_gamma   90.00
#
_symmetry.space_group_name_H-M   'P 1'
#
loop_
_entity.id
_entity.type
_entity.pdbx_description
1 polymer ?
#
loop_
_entity_poly.entity_id
_entity_poly.type
_entity_poly.pdbx_seq_one_letter_code
_entity_poly.pdbx_strand_id
1 'polypeptide(L)'
;MHATIPVPCSLTCCRLINLKERLVMVGGIAKYEKLGIIQGIGIWERDAAGEWIEVARVPRRFIHRFGELDDVFPSTGTDDLIFIHSYGATALLVFDMTQKLWKWSTKCPATKRFALQLFTGFCFEPRLEIVT
;
A
#
# COMPACT_ATOMS: atom_id res chain seq x y z
N MET A 1 -6.13 31.00 0.27
CA MET A 1 -5.72 30.21 1.45
C MET A 1 -5.62 28.76 1.01
N HIS A 2 -4.46 28.11 1.13
CA HIS A 2 -4.35 26.68 0.81
C HIS A 2 -4.84 25.89 2.02
N ALA A 3 -5.93 25.15 1.88
CA ALA A 3 -6.37 24.22 2.90
C ALA A 3 -5.39 23.03 2.94
N THR A 4 -4.75 22.83 4.09
CA THR A 4 -3.93 21.64 4.35
C THR A 4 -4.83 20.51 4.80
N ILE A 5 -4.69 19.33 4.18
CA ILE A 5 -5.44 18.14 4.56
C ILE A 5 -4.53 17.32 5.48
N PRO A 6 -4.85 17.18 6.78
CA PRO A 6 -4.02 16.40 7.69
C PRO A 6 -4.09 14.91 7.35
N VAL A 7 -3.01 14.19 7.64
CA VAL A 7 -3.01 12.72 7.63
C VAL A 7 -3.82 12.18 8.82
N PRO A 8 -4.46 11.01 8.71
CA PRO A 8 -5.38 10.52 9.75
C PRO A 8 -4.70 10.14 11.07
N CYS A 9 -3.40 9.82 11.04
CA CYS A 9 -2.58 9.53 12.22
C CYS A 9 -1.08 9.62 11.89
N SER A 10 -0.21 9.26 12.84
CA SER A 10 1.23 9.15 12.61
C SER A 10 1.54 7.99 11.65
N LEU A 11 1.94 8.34 10.42
CA LEU A 11 2.18 7.38 9.34
C LEU A 11 3.64 7.42 8.86
N THR A 12 4.19 6.24 8.59
CA THR A 12 5.42 6.04 7.83
C THR A 12 5.10 5.47 6.46
N CYS A 13 6.03 5.62 5.51
CA CYS A 13 5.96 5.00 4.18
C CYS A 13 4.66 5.29 3.43
N CYS A 14 4.09 6.47 3.68
CA CYS A 14 2.84 6.88 3.09
C CYS A 14 2.95 6.91 1.56
N ARG A 15 1.95 6.34 0.90
CA ARG A 15 1.76 6.40 -0.56
C ARG A 15 0.33 6.80 -0.85
N LEU A 16 0.17 7.77 -1.75
CA LEU A 16 -1.10 8.10 -2.36
C LEU A 16 -1.25 7.32 -3.67
N ILE A 17 -2.43 6.73 -3.86
CA ILE A 17 -2.75 5.85 -4.98
C ILE A 17 -4.08 6.34 -5.56
N ASN A 18 -4.12 6.56 -6.87
CA ASN A 18 -5.38 6.77 -7.59
C ASN A 18 -5.94 5.40 -7.98
N LEU A 19 -7.13 5.07 -7.51
CA LEU A 19 -7.85 3.84 -7.85
C LEU A 19 -9.21 4.18 -8.46
N LYS A 20 -9.27 4.28 -9.80
CA LYS A 20 -10.50 4.67 -10.51
C LYS A 20 -11.10 5.95 -9.94
N GLU A 21 -10.32 7.03 -9.95
CA GLU A 21 -10.70 8.37 -9.47
C GLU A 21 -10.86 8.50 -7.95
N ARG A 22 -10.79 7.40 -7.19
CA ARG A 22 -10.69 7.46 -5.72
C ARG A 22 -9.26 7.74 -5.30
N LEU A 23 -9.09 8.70 -4.38
CA LEU A 23 -7.80 8.96 -3.75
C LEU A 23 -7.65 8.07 -2.52
N VAL A 24 -6.70 7.15 -2.57
CA VAL A 24 -6.42 6.19 -1.51
C VAL A 24 -5.03 6.44 -0.93
N MET A 25 -4.92 6.30 0.39
CA MET A 25 -3.67 6.38 1.14
C MET A 25 -3.36 5.02 1.75
N VAL A 26 -2.11 4.58 1.63
CA VAL A 26 -1.58 3.41 2.32
C VAL A 26 -0.38 3.85 3.16
N GLY A 27 -0.33 3.45 4.43
CA GLY A 27 0.72 3.88 5.35
C GLY A 27 0.96 2.92 6.50
N GLY A 28 2.20 2.89 6.98
CA GLY A 28 2.61 2.18 8.18
C GLY A 28 2.23 2.99 9.41
N ILE A 29 1.53 2.38 10.37
CA ILE A 29 1.11 3.03 11.61
C ILE A 29 2.24 2.90 12.63
N ALA A 30 2.87 4.03 12.96
CA ALA A 30 3.98 4.06 13.92
C ALA A 30 3.49 4.15 15.37
N LYS A 31 4.23 3.54 16.30
CA LYS A 31 4.05 3.81 17.74
C LYS A 31 4.84 5.07 18.11
N TYR A 32 4.20 6.05 18.73
CA TYR A 32 4.84 7.28 19.20
C TYR A 32 6.10 7.06 20.07
N GLU A 33 6.19 5.93 20.76
CA GLU A 33 7.26 5.64 21.74
C GLU A 33 8.49 4.94 21.15
N LYS A 34 8.41 4.38 19.94
CA LYS A 34 9.54 3.69 19.29
C LYS A 34 9.58 4.08 17.82
N LEU A 35 10.35 5.12 17.52
CA LEU A 35 10.72 5.47 16.16
C LEU A 35 11.36 4.24 15.50
N GLY A 36 10.81 3.83 14.37
CA GLY A 36 11.33 2.70 13.61
C GLY A 36 10.68 1.34 13.88
N ILE A 37 9.43 1.30 14.35
CA ILE A 37 8.63 0.07 14.35
C ILE A 37 7.22 0.36 13.84
N ILE A 38 6.89 -0.24 12.69
CA ILE A 38 5.53 -0.24 12.14
C ILE A 38 4.68 -1.27 12.90
N GLN A 39 3.63 -0.81 13.59
CA GLN A 39 2.72 -1.69 14.35
C GLN A 39 1.63 -2.32 13.48
N GLY A 40 1.35 -1.71 12.33
CA GLY A 40 0.34 -2.17 11.40
C GLY A 40 0.38 -1.33 10.13
N ILE A 41 -0.36 -1.76 9.12
CA ILE A 41 -0.49 -1.03 7.87
C ILE A 41 -1.97 -0.71 7.69
N GLY A 42 -2.29 0.54 7.41
CA GLY A 42 -3.65 1.01 7.18
C GLY A 42 -3.87 1.47 5.75
N ILE A 43 -5.15 1.46 5.36
CA ILE A 43 -5.66 1.94 4.09
C ILE A 43 -6.77 2.94 4.40
N TRP A 44 -6.67 4.14 3.84
CA TRP A 44 -7.68 5.19 3.95
C TRP A 44 -8.11 5.65 2.56
N GLU A 45 -9.37 5.99 2.41
CA GLU A 45 -9.94 6.57 1.19
C GLU A 45 -10.43 7.97 1.49
N ARG A 46 -10.24 8.90 0.55
CA ARG A 46 -10.74 10.25 0.69
C ARG A 46 -12.19 10.32 0.26
N ASP A 47 -13.06 10.80 1.15
CA ASP A 47 -14.48 10.96 0.85
C ASP A 47 -14.78 12.25 0.07
N ALA A 48 -16.05 12.47 -0.25
CA ALA A 48 -16.52 13.64 -0.98
C ALA A 48 -16.39 14.96 -0.17
N ALA A 49 -16.36 14.89 1.16
CA ALA A 49 -16.10 16.05 2.02
C ALA A 49 -14.60 16.40 2.07
N GLY A 50 -13.75 15.50 1.59
CA GLY A 50 -12.30 15.65 1.56
C GLY A 50 -11.60 15.04 2.77
N GLU A 51 -12.32 14.27 3.59
CA GLU A 51 -11.84 13.62 4.81
C GLU A 51 -11.29 12.22 4.55
N TRP A 52 -10.36 11.77 5.39
CA TRP A 52 -9.79 10.42 5.30
C TRP A 52 -10.61 9.42 6.10
N ILE A 53 -11.22 8.46 5.40
CA ILE A 53 -12.00 7.39 5.99
C ILE A 53 -11.18 6.10 6.00
N GLU A 54 -11.02 5.48 7.16
CA GLU A 54 -10.32 4.20 7.27
C GLU A 54 -11.12 3.10 6.56
N VAL A 55 -10.48 2.46 5.59
CA VAL A 55 -11.06 1.36 4.80
C VAL A 55 -10.70 0.02 5.40
N ALA A 56 -9.44 -0.16 5.78
CA ALA A 56 -8.95 -1.41 6.36
C ALA A 56 -7.62 -1.24 7.08
N ARG A 57 -7.34 -2.18 7.99
CA ARG A 57 -6.00 -2.41 8.55
C ARG A 57 -5.58 -3.84 8.29
N VAL A 58 -4.29 -4.05 8.01
CA VAL A 58 -3.72 -5.38 7.82
C VAL A 58 -3.94 -6.21 9.09
N PRO A 59 -4.65 -7.35 9.02
CA PRO A 59 -4.84 -8.20 10.19
C PRO A 59 -3.51 -8.84 10.63
N ARG A 60 -3.30 -8.99 11.94
CA ARG A 60 -2.05 -9.54 12.52
C ARG A 60 -1.58 -10.87 11.89
N ARG A 61 -2.52 -11.73 11.47
CA ARG A 61 -2.23 -13.01 10.79
C ARG A 61 -1.47 -12.87 9.47
N PHE A 62 -1.55 -11.72 8.81
CA PHE A 62 -0.80 -11.44 7.58
C PHE A 62 0.58 -10.85 7.89
N ILE A 63 0.73 -10.09 8.98
CA ILE A 63 1.98 -9.43 9.36
C ILE A 63 3.12 -10.44 9.53
N HIS A 64 2.86 -11.62 10.13
CA HIS A 64 3.91 -12.63 10.34
C HIS A 64 4.55 -13.16 9.03
N ARG A 65 3.85 -13.07 7.90
CA ARG A 65 4.38 -13.47 6.58
C ARG A 65 5.15 -12.37 5.86
N PHE A 66 5.15 -11.14 6.37
CA PHE A 66 6.00 -10.07 5.84
C PHE A 66 7.49 -10.27 6.18
N GLY A 67 7.81 -11.09 7.19
CA GLY A 67 9.12 -11.10 7.86
C GLY A 67 9.11 -10.13 9.05
N GLU A 68 10.29 -9.73 9.54
CA GLU A 68 10.36 -8.49 10.32
C GLU A 68 9.87 -7.36 9.39
N LEU A 69 8.88 -6.58 9.85
CA LEU A 69 8.49 -5.39 9.12
C LEU A 69 9.65 -4.42 9.27
N ASP A 70 10.59 -4.44 8.33
CA ASP A 70 11.51 -3.34 8.16
C ASP A 70 10.69 -2.05 8.05
N ASP A 71 11.27 -0.94 8.50
CA ASP A 71 10.61 0.37 8.55
C ASP A 71 10.10 0.92 7.23
N VAL A 72 10.32 0.20 6.14
CA VAL A 72 9.96 0.62 4.80
C VAL A 72 9.23 -0.49 4.07
N PHE A 73 8.13 -0.15 3.41
CA PHE A 73 7.49 -1.01 2.41
C PHE A 73 6.98 -0.15 1.23
N PRO A 74 7.13 -0.61 -0.02
CA PRO A 74 6.42 -0.03 -1.15
C PRO A 74 4.95 -0.47 -1.15
N SER A 75 4.06 0.42 -1.58
CA SER A 75 2.69 0.07 -1.94
C SER A 75 2.29 0.73 -3.26
N THR A 76 1.49 0.01 -4.03
CA THR A 76 0.96 0.41 -5.34
C THR A 76 -0.47 -0.10 -5.48
N GLY A 77 -1.19 0.30 -6.52
CA GLY A 77 -2.53 -0.22 -6.76
C GLY A 77 -3.03 0.03 -8.17
N THR A 78 -3.90 -0.86 -8.63
CA THR A 78 -4.54 -0.83 -9.95
C THR A 78 -5.97 -1.33 -9.81
N ASP A 79 -6.89 -0.78 -10.58
CA ASP A 79 -8.33 -1.05 -10.47
C ASP A 79 -8.87 -0.88 -9.04
N ASP A 80 -9.17 -1.99 -8.38
CA ASP A 80 -9.67 -2.11 -7.02
C ASP A 80 -8.70 -2.90 -6.13
N LEU A 81 -7.46 -3.10 -6.59
CA LEU A 81 -6.44 -3.87 -5.88
C LEU A 81 -5.34 -2.96 -5.37
N ILE A 82 -4.99 -3.15 -4.11
CA ILE A 82 -3.84 -2.54 -3.46
C ILE A 82 -2.80 -3.63 -3.20
N PHE A 83 -1.57 -3.35 -3.57
CA PHE A 83 -0.42 -4.22 -3.41
C PHE A 83 0.52 -3.64 -2.38
N ILE A 84 0.88 -4.44 -1.38
CA ILE A 84 1.85 -4.09 -0.35
C ILE A 84 3.03 -5.05 -0.48
N HIS A 85 4.20 -4.50 -0.77
CA HIS A 85 5.42 -5.26 -1.02
C HIS A 85 6.24 -5.38 0.26
N SER A 86 6.64 -6.60 0.61
CA SER A 86 7.74 -6.79 1.56
C SER A 86 9.08 -6.84 0.79
N TYR A 87 10.13 -6.21 1.34
CA TYR A 87 11.48 -6.31 0.80
C TYR A 87 11.97 -7.76 0.84
N GLY A 88 12.67 -8.21 -0.20
CA GLY A 88 13.11 -9.60 -0.31
C GLY A 88 12.02 -10.66 -0.52
N ALA A 89 10.75 -10.40 -0.20
CA ALA A 89 9.66 -11.37 -0.37
C ALA A 89 9.30 -11.59 -1.84
N THR A 90 8.94 -12.84 -2.19
CA THR A 90 8.49 -13.23 -3.54
C THR A 90 6.97 -13.19 -3.71
N ALA A 91 6.22 -13.05 -2.62
CA ALA A 91 4.79 -12.80 -2.63
C ALA A 91 4.51 -11.39 -2.09
N LEU A 92 3.41 -10.80 -2.54
CA LEU A 92 2.92 -9.50 -2.07
C LEU A 92 1.55 -9.67 -1.40
N LEU A 93 1.27 -8.82 -0.42
CA LEU A 93 -0.04 -8.79 0.22
C LEU A 93 -0.96 -7.94 -0.65
N VAL A 94 -2.08 -8.51 -1.05
CA VAL A 94 -3.12 -7.86 -1.85
C VAL A 94 -4.30 -7.53 -0.95
N PHE A 95 -4.82 -6.32 -1.06
CA PHE A 95 -6.15 -5.96 -0.57
C PHE A 95 -7.08 -5.70 -1.74
N ASP A 96 -8.24 -6.35 -1.72
CA ASP A 96 -9.33 -6.12 -2.66
C ASP A 96 -10.29 -5.10 -2.07
N MET A 97 -10.35 -3.90 -2.66
CA MET A 97 -11.19 -2.78 -2.22
C MET A 97 -12.69 -3.08 -2.35
N THR A 98 -13.07 -3.93 -3.31
CA THR A 98 -14.47 -4.29 -3.59
C THR A 98 -14.94 -5.34 -2.59
N GLN A 99 -14.17 -6.39 -2.40
CA GLN A 99 -14.51 -7.50 -1.50
C GLN A 99 -14.13 -7.23 -0.05
N LYS A 100 -13.30 -6.21 0.21
CA LYS A 100 -12.65 -5.93 1.51
C LYS A 100 -11.88 -7.14 2.05
N LEU A 101 -11.21 -7.87 1.14
CA LEU A 101 -10.49 -9.10 1.45
C LEU A 101 -8.98 -8.94 1.31
N TRP A 102 -8.26 -9.58 2.23
CA TRP A 102 -6.82 -9.69 2.22
C TRP A 102 -6.39 -11.05 1.68
N LYS A 103 -5.47 -11.07 0.73
CA LYS A 103 -4.90 -12.31 0.19
C LYS A 103 -3.42 -12.15 -0.13
N TRP A 104 -2.66 -13.22 0.04
CA TRP A 104 -1.30 -13.27 -0.49
C TRP A 104 -1.36 -13.62 -1.98
N SER A 105 -0.53 -12.95 -2.79
CA SER A 105 -0.34 -13.36 -4.18
C SER A 105 0.30 -14.75 -4.26
N THR A 106 0.22 -15.36 -5.44
CA THR A 106 1.15 -16.44 -5.80
C THR A 106 2.58 -15.90 -5.74
N LYS A 107 3.54 -16.77 -5.39
CA LYS A 107 4.96 -16.39 -5.41
C LYS A 107 5.36 -16.05 -6.85
N CYS A 108 6.02 -14.92 -7.03
CA CYS A 108 6.66 -14.59 -8.29
C CYS A 108 7.84 -15.55 -8.51
N PRO A 109 7.95 -16.21 -9.68
CA PRO A 109 9.07 -17.10 -9.99
C PRO A 109 10.38 -16.32 -10.23
N ALA A 110 10.32 -14.99 -10.37
CA ALA A 110 11.51 -14.16 -10.53
C ALA A 110 12.38 -14.21 -9.27
N THR A 111 13.61 -14.67 -9.43
CA THR A 111 14.62 -14.71 -8.36
C THR A 111 15.17 -13.30 -8.12
N LYS A 112 14.94 -12.72 -6.95
CA LYS A 112 15.59 -11.48 -6.52
C LYS A 112 17.05 -11.81 -6.16
N ARG A 113 18.02 -11.27 -6.91
CA ARG A 113 19.45 -11.46 -6.60
C ARG A 113 19.93 -10.59 -5.45
N PHE A 114 19.23 -9.49 -5.15
CA PHE A 114 19.55 -8.56 -4.07
C PHE A 114 18.29 -8.11 -3.32
N ALA A 115 18.41 -7.82 -2.02
CA ALA A 115 17.29 -7.36 -1.18
C ALA A 115 16.66 -6.04 -1.69
N LEU A 116 17.48 -5.16 -2.28
CA LEU A 116 17.07 -3.91 -2.92
C LEU A 116 16.60 -4.07 -4.37
N GLN A 117 16.67 -5.28 -4.94
CA GLN A 117 16.05 -5.60 -6.22
C GLN A 117 14.54 -5.77 -5.99
N LEU A 118 13.93 -4.64 -5.67
CA LEU A 118 12.51 -4.47 -5.47
C LEU A 118 11.76 -4.87 -6.75
N PHE A 119 10.48 -5.21 -6.58
CA PHE A 119 9.55 -5.02 -7.69
C PHE A 119 9.47 -3.53 -7.96
N THR A 120 10.33 -3.02 -8.84
CA THR A 120 10.22 -1.68 -9.41
C THR A 120 9.17 -1.76 -10.51
N GLY A 121 7.91 -1.76 -10.10
CA GLY A 121 6.77 -1.64 -11.00
C GLY A 121 5.90 -0.50 -10.52
N PHE A 122 5.45 0.33 -11.43
CA PHE A 122 4.35 1.25 -11.18
C PHE A 122 3.11 0.65 -11.82
N CYS A 123 1.97 0.77 -11.13
CA CYS A 123 0.71 0.39 -11.73
C CYS A 123 0.42 1.39 -12.85
N PHE A 124 0.40 0.89 -14.08
CA PHE A 124 0.16 1.65 -15.27
C PHE A 124 -0.93 0.95 -16.05
N GLU A 125 -1.95 1.70 -16.44
CA GLU A 125 -2.91 1.25 -17.42
C GLU A 125 -2.39 1.72 -18.79
N PRO A 126 -1.81 0.82 -19.62
CA PRO A 126 -1.33 1.19 -20.94
C PRO A 126 -2.49 1.61 -21.83
N ARG A 127 -2.56 2.91 -22.15
CA ARG A 127 -3.48 3.45 -23.17
C ARG A 127 -2.68 3.73 -24.42
N LEU A 128 -2.90 2.94 -25.47
CA LEU A 128 -2.42 3.24 -26.82
C LEU A 128 -3.49 4.08 -27.50
N GLU A 129 -3.36 5.40 -27.40
CA GLU A 129 -4.16 6.32 -28.20
C GLU A 129 -3.49 6.45 -29.57
N ILE A 130 -4.14 5.92 -30.62
CA ILE A 130 -3.76 6.22 -32.00
C ILE A 130 -4.38 7.57 -32.32
N VAL A 131 -3.55 8.60 -32.45
CA VAL A 131 -3.98 9.87 -33.02
C VAL A 131 -4.18 9.64 -34.51
N THR A 132 -5.44 9.51 -34.95
CA THR A 132 -5.83 9.55 -36.37
C THR A 132 -5.93 10.99 -36.86
#